data_AF-A0A8T5L3N8-F1
#
_entry.id   AF-A0A8T5L3N8-F1
#
_cell.length_a   1.000
_cell.length_b   1.000
_cell.length_c   1.000
_cell.angle_alpha   90.00
_cell.angle_beta   90.00
_cell.angle_gamma   90.00
#
_symmetry.space_group_name_H-M   'P 1'
#
loop_
_entity.id
_entity.type
_entity.pdbx_description
1 polymer ?
#
loop_
_entity_poly.entity_id
_entity_poly.type
_entity_poly.pdbx_seq_one_letter_code
_entity_poly.pdbx_strand_id
1 'polypeptide(L)'
;ITTNTKEHIHQILEAANLKGIYDIIFATSSSEKPDKADLFQKFSKQYGNPKYYFASRSKEAFEECLKLGSICVYVTWDELNSEIEKLADKTINNEKEMEQLLI
;
A
#
# COMPACT_ATOMS: atom_id res chain seq x y z
N ILE A 1 0.43 2.38 -4.31
CA ILE A 1 0.67 3.75 -3.76
C ILE A 1 1.98 3.75 -2.98
N THR A 2 2.92 4.65 -3.25
CA THR A 2 4.24 4.69 -2.58
C THR A 2 4.78 6.10 -2.43
N THR A 3 5.58 6.33 -1.38
CA THR A 3 6.32 7.56 -1.14
C THR A 3 7.61 7.64 -1.95
N ASN A 4 8.05 6.53 -2.54
CA ASN A 4 9.18 6.51 -3.47
C ASN A 4 8.88 7.31 -4.73
N THR A 5 9.94 7.75 -5.42
CA THR A 5 9.79 8.45 -6.69
C THR A 5 9.32 7.50 -7.78
N LYS A 6 8.61 8.04 -8.77
CA LYS A 6 8.15 7.26 -9.93
C LYS A 6 9.31 6.61 -10.67
N GLU A 7 10.42 7.31 -10.84
CA GLU A 7 11.64 6.79 -11.48
C GLU A 7 12.20 5.58 -10.73
N HIS A 8 12.35 5.68 -9.40
CA HIS A 8 12.87 4.59 -8.59
C HIS A 8 11.99 3.33 -8.68
N ILE A 9 10.67 3.51 -8.66
CA ILE A 9 9.73 2.39 -8.79
C ILE A 9 9.83 1.76 -10.18
N HIS A 10 9.95 2.54 -11.24
CA HIS A 10 10.13 1.98 -12.59
C HIS A 10 11.42 1.15 -12.70
N GLN A 11 12.52 1.60 -12.12
CA GLN A 11 13.78 0.84 -12.10
C GLN A 11 13.62 -0.50 -11.38
N ILE A 12 12.94 -0.54 -10.23
CA ILE A 12 12.67 -1.79 -9.49
C ILE A 12 11.85 -2.75 -10.35
N LEU A 13 10.77 -2.27 -10.97
CA LEU A 13 9.87 -3.12 -11.76
C LEU A 13 10.55 -3.65 -13.03
N GLU A 14 11.41 -2.84 -13.65
CA GLU A 14 12.20 -3.27 -14.80
C GLU A 14 13.21 -4.35 -14.42
N ALA A 15 13.96 -4.15 -13.34
CA ALA A 15 14.94 -5.12 -12.85
C ALA A 15 14.29 -6.46 -12.44
N ALA A 16 13.07 -6.42 -11.90
CA ALA A 16 12.31 -7.60 -11.50
C ALA A 16 11.55 -8.28 -12.66
N ASN A 17 11.63 -7.76 -13.89
CA ASN A 17 10.82 -8.19 -15.03
C ASN A 17 9.30 -8.15 -14.75
N LEU A 18 8.87 -7.16 -13.98
CA LEU A 18 7.48 -6.90 -13.58
C LEU A 18 6.91 -5.65 -14.29
N LYS A 19 7.44 -5.33 -15.47
CA LYS A 19 6.96 -4.19 -16.24
C LYS A 19 5.52 -4.44 -16.70
N GLY A 20 4.62 -3.50 -16.41
CA GLY A 20 3.23 -3.54 -16.87
C GLY A 20 2.26 -4.33 -15.98
N ILE A 21 2.68 -4.80 -14.80
CA ILE A 21 1.78 -5.52 -13.87
C ILE A 21 0.80 -4.59 -13.12
N TYR A 22 1.08 -3.29 -13.08
CA TYR A 22 0.26 -2.29 -12.40
C TYR A 22 -0.37 -1.36 -13.43
N ASP A 23 -1.70 -1.23 -13.39
CA ASP A 23 -2.43 -0.26 -14.20
C ASP A 23 -2.06 1.18 -13.80
N ILE A 24 -1.87 1.42 -12.50
CA ILE A 24 -1.60 2.73 -11.93
C ILE A 24 -0.44 2.64 -10.93
N ILE A 25 0.61 3.43 -11.18
CA ILE A 25 1.68 3.67 -10.21
C ILE A 25 1.51 5.09 -9.67
N PHE A 26 0.96 5.19 -8.45
CA PHE A 26 0.84 6.45 -7.72
C PHE A 26 2.05 6.64 -6.80
N ALA A 27 2.95 7.53 -7.20
CA ALA A 27 4.29 7.74 -6.64
C ALA A 27 4.63 9.23 -6.60
N THR A 28 5.69 9.60 -5.89
CA THR A 28 6.08 11.00 -5.69
C THR A 28 6.91 11.55 -6.85
N SER A 29 6.88 12.86 -7.05
CA SER A 29 7.53 13.57 -8.17
C SER A 29 8.85 14.27 -7.80
N SER A 30 9.49 13.86 -6.70
CA SER A 30 10.93 14.08 -6.41
C SER A 30 11.44 15.37 -5.72
N SER A 31 10.64 16.13 -4.95
CA SER A 31 11.22 17.23 -4.14
C SER A 31 10.60 17.51 -2.78
N GLU A 32 9.38 17.03 -2.50
CA GLU A 32 8.75 17.19 -1.19
C GLU A 32 8.95 15.95 -0.35
N LYS A 33 9.18 16.12 0.96
CA LYS A 33 9.13 14.98 1.91
C LYS A 33 7.70 14.43 1.84
N PRO A 34 7.51 13.22 1.31
CA PRO A 34 6.17 12.79 0.97
C PRO A 34 5.43 12.33 2.21
N ASP A 35 4.27 12.93 2.44
CA ASP A 35 3.32 12.47 3.44
C ASP A 35 2.50 11.32 2.84
N LYS A 36 2.59 10.15 3.46
CA LYS A 36 1.90 8.94 3.01
C LYS A 36 0.39 9.09 3.13
N ALA A 37 -0.10 9.80 4.14
CA ALA A 37 -1.53 10.09 4.32
C ALA A 37 -2.03 11.00 3.20
N ASP A 38 -1.30 12.07 2.88
CA ASP A 38 -1.62 12.96 1.76
C ASP A 38 -1.65 12.21 0.41
N LEU A 39 -0.67 11.35 0.15
CA LEU A 39 -0.68 10.51 -1.06
C LEU A 39 -1.90 9.60 -1.14
N PHE A 40 -2.28 9.02 0.00
CA PHE A 40 -3.44 8.14 0.06
C PHE A 40 -4.74 8.90 -0.18
N GLN A 41 -4.89 10.09 0.43
CA GLN A 41 -6.03 10.99 0.17
C GLN A 41 -6.08 11.48 -1.28
N LYS A 42 -4.95 11.87 -1.87
CA LYS A 42 -4.86 12.29 -3.28
C LYS A 42 -5.26 11.16 -4.22
N PHE A 43 -4.79 9.93 -3.95
CA PHE A 43 -5.21 8.75 -4.70
C PHE A 43 -6.72 8.54 -4.61
N SER A 44 -7.28 8.54 -3.40
CA SER A 44 -8.72 8.39 -3.19
C SER A 44 -9.57 9.45 -3.89
N LYS A 45 -9.12 10.72 -3.90
CA LYS A 45 -9.82 11.80 -4.62
C LYS A 45 -9.80 11.61 -6.13
N GLN A 46 -8.70 11.07 -6.68
CA GLN A 46 -8.52 10.94 -8.12
C GLN A 46 -9.15 9.67 -8.69
N TYR A 47 -9.09 8.56 -7.95
CA TYR A 47 -9.46 7.22 -8.44
C TYR A 47 -10.57 6.55 -7.63
N GLY A 48 -11.04 7.17 -6.55
CA GLY A 48 -11.95 6.56 -5.59
C GLY A 48 -11.21 5.78 -4.50
N ASN A 49 -11.94 5.41 -3.45
CA ASN A 49 -11.37 4.65 -2.33
C ASN A 49 -11.04 3.21 -2.78
N PRO A 50 -9.85 2.69 -2.45
CA PRO A 50 -9.52 1.31 -2.76
C PRO A 50 -10.37 0.35 -1.92
N LYS A 51 -10.75 -0.80 -2.51
CA LYS A 51 -11.43 -1.87 -1.74
C LYS A 51 -10.52 -2.46 -0.66
N TYR A 52 -9.24 -2.66 -0.99
CA TYR A 52 -8.22 -3.20 -0.10
C TYR A 52 -6.96 -2.33 -0.14
N TYR A 53 -6.30 -2.19 1.01
CA TYR A 53 -4.95 -1.64 1.09
C TYR A 53 -4.03 -2.65 1.77
N PHE A 54 -3.00 -3.08 1.06
CA PHE A 54 -1.99 -4.01 1.56
C PHE A 54 -0.72 -3.26 1.97
N ALA A 55 -0.27 -3.44 3.21
CA ALA A 55 0.97 -2.86 3.71
C ALA A 55 1.54 -3.64 4.90
N SER A 56 2.82 -3.43 5.20
CA SER A 56 3.55 -4.12 6.28
C SER A 56 4.15 -3.20 7.36
N ARG A 57 4.37 -1.91 7.08
CA ARG A 57 5.25 -1.08 7.94
C ARG A 57 4.68 0.26 8.44
N SER A 58 3.70 0.84 7.75
CA SER A 58 3.31 2.23 8.00
C SER A 58 2.01 2.33 8.78
N LYS A 59 2.11 2.47 10.11
CA LYS A 59 0.96 2.70 11.00
C LYS A 59 0.08 3.87 10.55
N GLU A 60 0.69 5.00 10.20
CA GLU A 60 -0.01 6.20 9.70
C GLU A 60 -0.85 5.88 8.44
N ALA A 61 -0.34 5.03 7.55
CA ALA A 61 -1.11 4.60 6.37
C ALA A 61 -2.30 3.69 6.74
N PHE A 62 -2.18 2.88 7.79
CA PHE A 62 -3.31 2.09 8.30
C PHE A 62 -4.38 2.99 8.91
N GLU A 63 -3.98 3.95 9.74
CA GLU A 63 -4.90 4.91 10.33
C GLU A 63 -5.66 5.70 9.26
N GLU A 64 -5.00 6.10 8.18
CA GLU A 64 -5.65 6.80 7.07
C GLU A 64 -6.52 5.90 6.20
N CYS A 65 -6.07 4.66 5.96
CA CYS A 65 -6.85 3.64 5.24
C CYS A 65 -8.20 3.37 5.94
N LEU A 66 -8.20 3.26 7.28
CA LEU A 66 -9.40 3.04 8.07
C LEU A 66 -10.38 4.21 7.97
N LYS A 67 -9.90 5.46 8.01
CA LYS A 67 -10.75 6.66 7.88
C LYS A 67 -11.49 6.73 6.55
N LEU A 68 -10.91 6.18 5.49
CA LEU A 68 -11.47 6.21 4.14
C LEU A 68 -12.37 5.00 3.84
N GLY A 69 -12.56 4.09 4.81
CA GLY A 69 -13.43 2.93 4.67
C GLY A 69 -12.89 1.85 3.72
N SER A 70 -11.57 1.82 3.50
CA SER A 70 -10.90 0.73 2.79
C SER A 70 -10.64 -0.43 3.74
N ILE A 71 -10.61 -1.67 3.26
CA ILE A 71 -10.21 -2.81 4.09
C ILE A 71 -8.68 -2.81 4.21
N CYS A 72 -8.16 -2.55 5.41
CA CYS A 72 -6.73 -2.46 5.65
C CYS A 72 -6.16 -3.85 6.00
N VAL A 73 -5.30 -4.37 5.13
CA VAL A 73 -4.73 -5.71 5.22
C VAL A 73 -3.26 -5.62 5.60
N TYR A 74 -2.94 -6.13 6.78
CA TYR A 74 -1.58 -6.22 7.28
C TYR A 74 -0.88 -7.48 6.76
N VAL A 75 0.24 -7.27 6.05
CA VAL A 75 1.08 -8.35 5.51
C VAL A 75 2.30 -8.53 6.40
N THR A 76 2.43 -9.68 7.04
CA THR A 76 3.48 -9.94 8.05
C THR A 76 4.78 -10.52 7.47
N TRP A 77 4.92 -10.59 6.15
CA TRP A 77 6.04 -11.30 5.48
C TRP A 77 7.42 -10.67 5.74
N ASP A 78 7.46 -9.38 6.04
CA ASP A 78 8.70 -8.65 6.29
C ASP A 78 9.04 -8.56 7.79
N GLU A 79 8.11 -8.03 8.58
CA GLU A 79 8.32 -7.65 9.98
C GLU A 79 7.01 -7.74 10.75
N LEU A 80 7.08 -8.25 11.98
CA LEU A 80 5.97 -8.29 12.92
C LEU A 80 5.86 -6.96 13.67
N ASN A 81 4.72 -6.29 13.53
CA ASN A 81 4.39 -5.04 14.19
C ASN A 81 3.01 -5.20 14.86
N SER A 82 3.03 -5.43 16.18
CA SER A 82 1.83 -5.68 16.97
C SER A 82 0.90 -4.47 17.09
N GLU A 83 1.38 -3.25 16.80
CA GLU A 83 0.50 -2.08 16.74
C GLU A 83 -0.30 -2.07 15.45
N ILE A 84 0.33 -2.38 14.32
CA ILE A 84 -0.36 -2.48 13.03
C ILE A 84 -1.35 -3.64 13.02
N GLU A 85 -0.96 -4.80 13.59
CA GLU A 85 -1.83 -5.96 13.71
C GLU A 85 -3.13 -5.65 14.45
N LYS A 86 -3.07 -4.82 15.50
CA LYS A 86 -4.26 -4.37 16.25
C LYS A 86 -5.14 -3.37 15.49
N LEU A 87 -4.56 -2.67 14.51
CA LEU A 87 -5.27 -1.66 13.72
C LEU A 87 -5.88 -2.26 12.44
N ALA A 88 -5.28 -3.30 11.88
CA ALA A 88 -5.71 -3.88 10.62
C ALA A 88 -7.07 -4.59 10.73
N ASP A 89 -7.89 -4.49 9.68
CA ASP A 89 -9.12 -5.28 9.57
C ASP A 89 -8.82 -6.78 9.39
N LYS A 90 -7.69 -7.06 8.73
CA LYS A 90 -7.20 -8.41 8.43
C LYS A 90 -5.70 -8.46 8.53
N THR A 91 -5.18 -9.57 9.01
CA THR A 91 -3.75 -9.91 8.96
C THR A 91 -3.59 -11.13 8.08
N ILE A 92 -2.61 -11.09 7.18
CA ILE A 92 -2.22 -12.21 6.32
C ILE A 92 -0.74 -12.52 6.49
N ASN A 93 -0.43 -13.81 6.55
CA ASN A 93 0.90 -14.32 6.88
C ASN A 93 1.58 -15.04 5.73
N ASN A 94 0.87 -15.29 4.64
CA ASN A 94 1.41 -15.98 3.46
C ASN A 94 0.57 -15.65 2.21
N GLU A 95 1.09 -16.06 1.05
CA GLU A 95 0.46 -15.85 -0.26
C GLU A 95 -0.91 -16.55 -0.35
N LYS A 96 -1.05 -17.74 0.24
CA LYS A 96 -2.31 -18.50 0.21
C LYS A 96 -3.46 -17.76 0.90
N GLU A 97 -3.19 -17.09 2.02
CA GLU A 97 -4.17 -16.24 2.70
C GLU A 97 -4.55 -15.01 1.87
N MET A 98 -3.59 -14.44 1.10
CA MET A 98 -3.89 -13.37 0.15
C MET A 98 -4.82 -13.86 -0.96
N GLU A 99 -4.54 -15.01 -1.56
CA GLU A 99 -5.37 -15.59 -2.63
C GLU A 99 -6.81 -15.83 -2.14
N GLN A 100 -6.97 -16.40 -0.94
CA GLN A 100 -8.28 -16.64 -0.34
C GLN A 100 -9.07 -15.35 -0.06
N LEU A 101 -8.38 -14.23 0.18
CA LEU A 101 -9.02 -12.94 0.43
C LEU A 101 -9.53 -12.28 -0.86
N LEU A 102 -8.90 -12.58 -2.00
CA LEU A 102 -9.17 -11.93 -3.29
C LEU A 102 -10.22 -12.67 -4.14
N ILE A 103 -10.59 -13.90 -3.76
CA ILE A 103 -11.67 -14.71 -4.36
C ILE A 103 -13.03 -14.29 -3.81
#